data_AF-A0A0L6J7M8-F1
#
_entry.id   AF-A0A0L6J7M8-F1
#
_cell.length_a   1.000
_cell.length_b   1.000
_cell.length_c   1.000
_cell.angle_alpha   90.00
_cell.angle_beta   90.00
_cell.angle_gamma   90.00
#
_symmetry.space_group_name_H-M   'P 1'
#
loop_
_entity.id
_entity.type
_entity.pdbx_description
1 polymer ?
#
loop_
_entity_poly.entity_id
_entity_poly.type
_entity_poly.pdbx_seq_one_letter_code
_entity_poly.pdbx_strand_id
1 'polypeptide(L)'
;MTIYALELQAHTGAGGVKTFYAASAAYNTGAADLPAHQHFHPSLETPANFERHLFAEGSTGGASTIAFGEIVLANAHGRYDDWADYSFNGRPVIVRVLQQDIFGAAKGLYKDAPIMLRGTIESLDITDVFKTIRLRIHDRLADLDKPLLTTRYAGTTTSAGATAEGPVTLKDTVKPRLYGLVRNLTPVDVNPFNLIRQVSDRPCSSIQVYDGGLPLTLNGDYANLAALTSASVTPGQYATSLVLGLIRLGGTPALGITADAIAAGPRDCASLVRQMLFDLDMVSADLDSASIAALTALNGASCGLWVNDDRTALTAILRMLQSVGAWLVPNAQGVFVVGRLDLPAGQAPAAAFREWQLRGDIKRMAPNDENGGIPAYRCTVRYAQLATAMTEDQLAGAVTGARRAALQLEWQESVAEDASVKVMHLQAKELTFDTCLTEPADAAAEAARRLAIYRVRRDIWQFRVSVLGPGYMPSQGGVDPFAPTLRVGSIVSLQMTRFLKTAKPLVLIGRVDDAVADAIEFSAWG
;
A
#
# COMPACT_ATOMS: atom_id res chain seq x y z
N MET A 1 -30.79 -7.48 18.55
CA MET A 1 -29.51 -7.94 19.14
C MET A 1 -28.48 -8.08 18.01
N THR A 2 -27.21 -7.78 18.27
CA THR A 2 -26.11 -8.03 17.31
C THR A 2 -25.58 -9.45 17.51
N ILE A 3 -25.32 -10.16 16.40
CA ILE A 3 -24.63 -11.45 16.42
C ILE A 3 -23.44 -11.35 15.49
N TYR A 4 -22.27 -11.78 15.96
CA TYR A 4 -21.10 -11.92 15.13
C TYR A 4 -20.98 -13.38 14.71
N ALA A 5 -20.86 -13.62 13.40
CA ALA A 5 -20.74 -14.95 12.83
C ALA A 5 -19.36 -15.11 12.20
N LEU A 6 -18.62 -16.09 12.68
CA LEU A 6 -17.28 -16.48 12.27
C LEU A 6 -17.34 -17.66 11.30
N GLU A 7 -16.63 -17.52 10.20
CA GLU A 7 -16.35 -18.57 9.23
C GLU A 7 -14.83 -18.62 9.00
N LEU A 8 -14.23 -19.81 9.12
CA LEU A 8 -12.79 -19.99 8.97
C LEU A 8 -12.44 -21.35 8.36
N GLN A 9 -11.25 -21.45 7.77
CA GLN A 9 -10.78 -22.70 7.18
C GLN A 9 -9.58 -23.29 7.94
N ALA A 10 -9.50 -24.62 7.97
CA ALA A 10 -8.34 -25.38 8.48
C ALA A 10 -8.04 -26.59 7.59
N HIS A 11 -6.77 -27.02 7.52
CA HIS A 11 -6.40 -28.32 6.96
C HIS A 11 -6.44 -29.37 8.06
N THR A 12 -7.25 -30.41 7.92
CA THR A 12 -7.40 -31.46 8.94
C THR A 12 -6.55 -32.69 8.61
N GLY A 13 -5.35 -32.48 8.05
CA GLY A 13 -4.51 -33.57 7.54
C GLY A 13 -5.17 -34.34 6.38
N ALA A 14 -5.38 -35.65 6.56
CA ALA A 14 -5.93 -36.52 5.52
C ALA A 14 -7.33 -36.11 5.00
N GLY A 15 -8.08 -35.32 5.79
CA GLY A 15 -9.41 -34.82 5.42
C GLY A 15 -9.41 -33.59 4.52
N GLY A 16 -8.25 -33.03 4.17
CA GLY A 16 -8.12 -31.83 3.36
C GLY A 16 -8.57 -30.55 4.09
N VAL A 17 -9.00 -29.55 3.32
CA VAL A 17 -9.48 -28.26 3.84
C VAL A 17 -10.94 -28.35 4.26
N LYS A 18 -11.25 -27.97 5.50
CA LYS A 18 -12.60 -27.85 6.04
C LYS A 18 -12.90 -26.44 6.48
N THR A 19 -14.18 -26.08 6.46
CA THR A 19 -14.70 -24.79 6.96
C THR A 19 -15.41 -25.01 8.29
N PHE A 20 -15.14 -24.16 9.27
CA PHE A 20 -15.70 -24.18 10.61
C PHE A 20 -16.50 -22.90 10.86
N TYR A 21 -17.54 -23.03 11.70
CA TYR A 21 -18.49 -21.97 11.98
C TYR A 21 -18.70 -21.80 13.48
N ALA A 22 -18.64 -20.55 13.96
CA ALA A 22 -18.92 -20.17 15.34
C ALA A 22 -19.60 -18.80 15.36
N ALA A 23 -20.32 -18.47 16.43
CA ALA A 23 -20.97 -17.18 16.58
C ALA A 23 -21.02 -16.73 18.03
N SER A 24 -21.25 -15.44 18.25
CA SER A 24 -21.37 -14.86 19.60
C SER A 24 -22.68 -15.25 20.29
N ALA A 25 -23.68 -15.66 19.50
CA ALA A 25 -24.91 -16.28 19.95
C ALA A 25 -25.35 -17.34 18.94
N ALA A 26 -26.20 -18.28 19.37
CA ALA A 26 -26.61 -19.39 18.53
C ALA A 26 -27.35 -18.86 17.30
N TYR A 27 -26.91 -19.28 16.11
CA TYR A 27 -27.47 -18.82 14.85
C TYR A 27 -27.51 -19.97 13.84
N ASN A 28 -28.54 -19.99 13.01
CA ASN A 28 -28.69 -20.95 11.92
C ASN A 28 -29.02 -20.18 10.65
N THR A 29 -28.34 -20.49 9.55
CA THR A 29 -28.69 -19.93 8.26
C THR A 29 -29.95 -20.60 7.68
N GLY A 30 -30.72 -19.84 6.90
CA GLY A 30 -31.92 -20.33 6.23
C GLY A 30 -31.61 -21.13 4.96
N ALA A 31 -32.66 -21.60 4.27
CA ALA A 31 -32.52 -22.30 2.99
C ALA A 31 -32.01 -21.39 1.85
N ALA A 32 -32.29 -20.09 1.93
CA ALA A 32 -31.90 -19.09 0.92
C ALA A 32 -30.50 -18.50 1.15
N ASP A 33 -29.85 -18.88 2.24
CA ASP A 33 -28.51 -18.45 2.61
C ASP A 33 -27.41 -19.24 1.89
N LEU A 34 -26.18 -18.76 2.02
CA LEU A 34 -24.99 -19.46 1.58
C LEU A 34 -23.93 -19.38 2.70
N PRO A 35 -23.55 -20.50 3.34
CA PRO A 35 -24.13 -21.84 3.19
C PRO A 35 -25.58 -21.94 3.71
N ALA A 36 -26.39 -22.80 3.11
CA ALA A 36 -27.77 -23.05 3.55
C ALA A 36 -27.80 -24.02 4.75
N HIS A 37 -28.74 -23.83 5.68
CA HIS A 37 -28.94 -24.71 6.85
C HIS A 37 -27.70 -24.95 7.72
N GLN A 38 -26.78 -23.98 7.73
CA GLN A 38 -25.55 -24.05 8.49
C GLN A 38 -25.77 -23.59 9.92
N HIS A 39 -25.38 -24.43 10.87
CA HIS A 39 -25.36 -24.09 12.29
C HIS A 39 -24.08 -23.35 12.66
N PHE A 40 -24.23 -22.24 13.37
CA PHE A 40 -23.16 -21.47 14.00
C PHE A 40 -23.26 -21.65 15.52
N HIS A 41 -22.25 -22.31 16.08
CA HIS A 41 -22.22 -22.64 17.49
C HIS A 41 -21.91 -21.41 18.36
N PRO A 42 -22.58 -21.20 19.51
CA PRO A 42 -22.39 -20.03 20.38
C PRO A 42 -21.11 -20.12 21.23
N SER A 43 -19.95 -20.13 20.58
CA SER A 43 -18.63 -20.26 21.22
C SER A 43 -17.70 -19.09 20.93
N LEU A 44 -18.14 -18.06 20.21
CA LEU A 44 -17.30 -16.90 19.89
C LEU A 44 -17.36 -15.87 21.02
N GLU A 45 -16.30 -15.79 21.82
CA GLU A 45 -16.21 -14.86 22.96
C GLU A 45 -15.72 -13.49 22.53
N THR A 46 -14.64 -13.45 21.75
CA THR A 46 -14.09 -12.23 21.17
C THR A 46 -14.13 -12.36 19.66
N PRO A 47 -15.18 -11.81 19.01
CA PRO A 47 -15.39 -12.00 17.57
C PRO A 47 -14.30 -11.40 16.69
N ALA A 48 -13.85 -10.19 17.03
CA ALA A 48 -12.68 -9.53 16.46
C ALA A 48 -12.41 -8.26 17.28
N ASN A 49 -11.16 -8.12 17.74
CA ASN A 49 -10.57 -6.82 18.07
C ASN A 49 -9.58 -6.51 16.96
N PHE A 50 -9.88 -5.50 16.14
CA PHE A 50 -9.13 -5.24 14.92
C PHE A 50 -8.98 -3.75 14.64
N GLU A 51 -7.77 -3.34 14.29
CA GLU A 51 -7.43 -1.93 14.10
C GLU A 51 -6.94 -1.70 12.67
N ARG A 52 -7.48 -0.67 12.01
CA ARG A 52 -7.10 -0.28 10.65
C ARG A 52 -6.77 1.18 10.61
N HIS A 53 -5.66 1.50 9.94
CA HIS A 53 -5.20 2.87 9.76
C HIS A 53 -4.78 3.10 8.31
N LEU A 54 -4.92 4.34 7.82
CA LEU A 54 -4.38 4.71 6.51
C LEU A 54 -2.85 4.71 6.50
N PHE A 55 -2.26 5.07 7.64
CA PHE A 55 -0.82 5.17 7.89
C PHE A 55 -0.52 4.55 9.26
N ALA A 56 0.56 4.95 9.95
CA ALA A 56 0.71 4.66 11.37
C ALA A 56 -0.41 5.29 12.22
N GLU A 57 -0.64 4.76 13.43
CA GLU A 57 -1.65 5.28 14.35
C GLU A 57 -1.46 6.79 14.59
N GLY A 58 -2.52 7.55 14.29
CA GLY A 58 -2.54 8.99 14.46
C GLY A 58 -1.68 9.78 13.46
N SER A 59 -1.08 9.14 12.47
CA SER A 59 -0.28 9.79 11.42
C SER A 59 -1.15 10.20 10.22
N THR A 60 -0.72 11.25 9.51
CA THR A 60 -1.35 11.73 8.26
C THR A 60 -0.48 11.46 7.03
N GLY A 61 0.64 10.76 7.21
CA GLY A 61 1.49 10.29 6.12
C GLY A 61 2.36 9.11 6.51
N GLY A 62 3.11 8.60 5.55
CA GLY A 62 4.01 7.47 5.72
C GLY A 62 3.44 6.16 5.16
N ALA A 63 3.94 5.05 5.68
CA ALA A 63 3.57 3.71 5.26
C ALA A 63 2.22 3.27 5.89
N SER A 64 1.36 2.61 5.12
CA SER A 64 0.27 1.80 5.69
C SER A 64 0.87 0.66 6.51
N THR A 65 0.28 0.36 7.66
CA THR A 65 0.72 -0.76 8.50
C THR A 65 -0.20 -1.96 8.32
N ILE A 66 0.38 -3.17 8.39
CA ILE A 66 -0.40 -4.41 8.45
C ILE A 66 -1.24 -4.39 9.71
N ALA A 67 -2.54 -4.60 9.55
CA ALA A 67 -3.45 -4.69 10.68
C ALA A 67 -3.45 -6.10 11.27
N PHE A 68 -3.32 -6.19 12.59
CA PHE A 68 -3.35 -7.44 13.34
C PHE A 68 -4.57 -7.46 14.27
N GLY A 69 -5.01 -8.67 14.62
CA GLY A 69 -6.04 -8.86 15.62
C GLY A 69 -6.08 -10.29 16.15
N GLU A 70 -7.02 -10.53 17.03
CA GLU A 70 -7.29 -11.86 17.56
C GLU A 70 -8.78 -12.20 17.56
N ILE A 71 -9.04 -13.50 17.46
CA ILE A 71 -10.37 -14.08 17.59
C ILE A 71 -10.28 -15.16 18.67
N VAL A 72 -11.16 -15.08 19.67
CA VAL A 72 -11.16 -16.00 20.81
C VAL A 72 -12.45 -16.82 20.83
N LEU A 73 -12.29 -18.14 20.86
CA LEU A 73 -13.38 -19.09 21.01
C LEU A 73 -13.32 -19.77 22.38
N ALA A 74 -14.48 -19.89 23.03
CA ALA A 74 -14.68 -20.76 24.16
C ALA A 74 -14.49 -22.22 23.74
N ASN A 75 -13.73 -22.98 24.53
CA ASN A 75 -13.48 -24.41 24.35
C ASN A 75 -13.65 -25.22 25.65
N ALA A 76 -14.32 -24.69 26.67
CA ALA A 76 -14.60 -25.44 27.91
C ALA A 76 -15.39 -26.75 27.72
N HIS A 77 -15.97 -26.94 26.53
CA HIS A 77 -16.77 -28.09 26.13
C HIS A 77 -16.00 -29.08 25.23
N GLY A 78 -14.73 -28.82 24.92
CA GLY A 78 -13.85 -29.72 24.17
C GLY A 78 -14.13 -29.85 22.66
N ARG A 79 -14.98 -28.98 22.08
CA ARG A 79 -15.36 -29.07 20.65
C ARG A 79 -14.19 -28.84 19.70
N TYR A 80 -13.18 -28.10 20.14
CA TYR A 80 -12.06 -27.67 19.32
C TYR A 80 -10.74 -28.35 19.71
N ASP A 81 -10.79 -29.42 20.51
CA ASP A 81 -9.58 -30.11 20.99
C ASP A 81 -8.73 -30.66 19.83
N ASP A 82 -9.36 -31.18 18.79
CA ASP A 82 -8.70 -31.69 17.57
C ASP A 82 -7.99 -30.58 16.77
N TRP A 83 -8.25 -29.29 17.03
CA TRP A 83 -7.64 -28.19 16.28
C TRP A 83 -6.14 -28.06 16.54
N ALA A 84 -5.63 -28.63 17.64
CA ALA A 84 -4.19 -28.71 17.91
C ALA A 84 -3.43 -29.45 16.79
N ASP A 85 -4.09 -30.39 16.10
CA ASP A 85 -3.51 -31.18 15.01
C ASP A 85 -3.84 -30.62 13.62
N TYR A 86 -4.55 -29.49 13.54
CA TYR A 86 -4.95 -28.86 12.28
C TYR A 86 -4.01 -27.73 11.88
N SER A 87 -3.91 -27.47 10.58
CA SER A 87 -3.13 -26.36 10.05
C SER A 87 -4.03 -25.20 9.62
N PHE A 88 -3.93 -24.08 10.34
CA PHE A 88 -4.67 -22.83 10.07
C PHE A 88 -3.83 -21.78 9.34
N ASN A 89 -2.50 -21.86 9.39
CA ASN A 89 -1.61 -20.83 8.84
C ASN A 89 -1.93 -20.57 7.35
N GLY A 90 -2.10 -19.30 6.99
CA GLY A 90 -2.35 -18.85 5.63
C GLY A 90 -3.79 -19.03 5.17
N ARG A 91 -4.71 -19.43 6.06
CA ARG A 91 -6.11 -19.70 5.71
C ARG A 91 -7.04 -18.52 5.99
N PRO A 92 -8.09 -18.35 5.19
CA PRO A 92 -9.00 -17.23 5.33
C PRO A 92 -9.88 -17.35 6.57
N VAL A 93 -10.20 -16.20 7.15
CA VAL A 93 -11.19 -16.02 8.20
C VAL A 93 -12.10 -14.83 7.87
N ILE A 94 -13.39 -14.98 8.13
CA ILE A 94 -14.42 -13.97 7.85
C ILE A 94 -15.30 -13.83 9.09
N VAL A 95 -15.49 -12.58 9.55
CA VAL A 95 -16.43 -12.22 10.60
C VAL A 95 -17.51 -11.33 10.00
N ARG A 96 -18.77 -11.77 10.09
CA ARG A 96 -19.94 -11.02 9.64
C ARG A 96 -20.74 -10.51 10.82
N VAL A 97 -21.38 -9.35 10.63
CA VAL A 97 -22.29 -8.74 11.61
C VAL A 97 -23.72 -9.02 11.16
N LEU A 98 -24.43 -9.79 11.98
CA LEU A 98 -25.84 -10.10 11.83
C LEU A 98 -26.65 -9.27 12.82
N GLN A 99 -27.88 -8.97 12.43
CA GLN A 99 -28.85 -8.34 13.31
C GLN A 99 -30.04 -9.27 13.52
N GLN A 100 -30.53 -9.30 14.75
CA GLN A 100 -31.83 -9.85 15.09
C GLN A 100 -32.79 -8.75 15.52
N ASP A 101 -34.05 -8.90 15.15
CA ASP A 101 -35.13 -8.11 15.71
C ASP A 101 -35.39 -8.45 17.20
N ILE A 102 -36.38 -7.79 17.78
CA ILE A 102 -36.75 -7.97 19.19
C ILE A 102 -37.38 -9.34 19.49
N PHE A 103 -37.75 -10.10 18.45
CA PHE A 103 -38.32 -11.45 18.55
C PHE A 103 -37.29 -12.54 18.22
N GLY A 104 -36.03 -12.16 17.97
CA GLY A 104 -34.95 -13.09 17.65
C GLY A 104 -34.88 -13.51 16.17
N ALA A 105 -35.69 -12.91 15.28
CA ALA A 105 -35.63 -13.20 13.85
C ALA A 105 -34.49 -12.42 13.18
N ALA A 106 -33.74 -13.08 12.31
CA ALA A 106 -32.63 -12.48 11.57
C ALA A 106 -33.13 -11.40 10.59
N LYS A 107 -32.50 -10.22 10.62
CA LYS A 107 -32.74 -9.13 9.68
C LYS A 107 -31.85 -9.30 8.45
N GLY A 108 -32.29 -10.13 7.52
CA GLY A 108 -31.60 -10.39 6.26
C GLY A 108 -30.87 -11.74 6.23
N LEU A 109 -30.25 -12.03 5.09
CA LEU A 109 -29.52 -13.26 4.82
C LEU A 109 -28.06 -13.13 5.28
N TYR A 110 -27.48 -14.20 5.82
CA TYR A 110 -26.07 -14.31 6.20
C TYR A 110 -25.14 -13.96 5.03
N LYS A 111 -25.44 -14.44 3.82
CA LYS A 111 -24.60 -14.17 2.64
C LYS A 111 -24.49 -12.67 2.31
N ASP A 112 -25.54 -11.92 2.61
CA ASP A 112 -25.66 -10.48 2.35
C ASP A 112 -25.27 -9.64 3.58
N ALA A 113 -25.02 -10.29 4.73
CA ALA A 113 -24.67 -9.62 5.96
C ALA A 113 -23.31 -8.90 5.83
N PRO A 114 -23.18 -7.67 6.37
CA PRO A 114 -21.94 -6.91 6.30
C PRO A 114 -20.75 -7.69 6.87
N ILE A 115 -19.64 -7.67 6.15
CA ILE A 115 -18.37 -8.22 6.62
C ILE A 115 -17.72 -7.16 7.52
N MET A 116 -17.43 -7.51 8.76
CA MET A 116 -16.65 -6.68 9.69
C MET A 116 -15.17 -6.77 9.34
N LEU A 117 -14.73 -8.01 9.14
CA LEU A 117 -13.36 -8.40 8.97
C LEU A 117 -13.27 -9.57 7.99
N ARG A 118 -12.30 -9.48 7.09
CA ARG A 118 -11.74 -10.61 6.36
C ARG A 118 -10.23 -10.57 6.54
N GLY A 119 -9.66 -11.64 7.04
CA GLY A 119 -8.22 -11.75 7.30
C GLY A 119 -7.68 -13.13 6.98
N THR A 120 -6.41 -13.30 7.27
CA THR A 120 -5.67 -14.55 7.15
C THR A 120 -5.20 -14.97 8.54
N ILE A 121 -5.34 -16.25 8.87
CA ILE A 121 -4.88 -16.78 10.16
C ILE A 121 -3.37 -16.95 10.11
N GLU A 122 -2.68 -16.27 11.01
CA GLU A 122 -1.23 -16.38 11.20
C GLU A 122 -0.89 -17.66 11.97
N SER A 123 -1.52 -17.81 13.13
CA SER A 123 -1.24 -18.90 14.07
C SER A 123 -2.42 -19.20 14.99
N LEU A 124 -2.40 -20.42 15.50
CA LEU A 124 -3.30 -20.91 16.53
C LEU A 124 -2.55 -20.89 17.87
N ASP A 125 -3.11 -20.22 18.86
CA ASP A 125 -2.59 -20.16 20.23
C ASP A 125 -3.56 -20.89 21.17
N ILE A 126 -3.07 -21.98 21.75
CA ILE A 126 -3.77 -22.82 22.71
C ILE A 126 -3.01 -22.79 24.05
N THR A 127 -2.88 -21.59 24.62
CA THR A 127 -2.29 -21.45 25.96
C THR A 127 -3.22 -22.02 27.04
N ASP A 128 -4.52 -21.68 27.01
CA ASP A 128 -5.52 -22.13 27.98
C ASP A 128 -6.29 -23.34 27.42
N VAL A 129 -5.62 -24.48 27.32
CA VAL A 129 -6.08 -25.70 26.61
C VAL A 129 -7.52 -26.12 26.93
N PHE A 130 -7.96 -26.01 28.19
CA PHE A 130 -9.31 -26.41 28.62
C PHE A 130 -10.35 -25.29 28.58
N LYS A 131 -10.02 -24.09 28.12
CA LYS A 131 -10.92 -22.93 28.19
C LYS A 131 -11.08 -22.20 26.88
N THR A 132 -10.00 -21.91 26.17
CA THR A 132 -10.06 -21.03 25.00
C THR A 132 -9.12 -21.45 23.89
N ILE A 133 -9.55 -21.20 22.66
CA ILE A 133 -8.71 -21.21 21.46
C ILE A 133 -8.56 -19.78 20.97
N ARG A 134 -7.33 -19.33 20.71
CA ARG A 134 -7.08 -18.00 20.15
C ARG A 134 -6.50 -18.13 18.74
N LEU A 135 -7.06 -17.38 17.81
CA LEU A 135 -6.57 -17.27 16.44
C LEU A 135 -5.96 -15.89 16.29
N ARG A 136 -4.66 -15.84 15.97
CA ARG A 136 -4.00 -14.59 15.58
C ARG A 136 -4.19 -14.38 14.09
N ILE A 137 -4.58 -13.18 13.71
CA ILE A 137 -4.98 -12.85 12.35
C ILE A 137 -4.30 -11.57 11.89
N HIS A 138 -4.10 -11.47 10.59
CA HIS A 138 -3.67 -10.25 9.94
C HIS A 138 -4.54 -9.95 8.71
N ASP A 139 -4.55 -8.71 8.23
CA ASP A 139 -5.18 -8.40 6.95
C ASP A 139 -4.31 -8.83 5.75
N ARG A 140 -4.83 -8.53 4.55
CA ARG A 140 -4.18 -8.85 3.28
C ARG A 140 -2.99 -7.95 2.95
N LEU A 141 -2.66 -6.89 3.70
CA LEU A 141 -1.41 -6.17 3.44
C LEU A 141 -0.20 -7.06 3.68
N ALA A 142 -0.31 -8.05 4.58
CA ALA A 142 0.71 -9.07 4.80
C ALA A 142 0.99 -9.91 3.54
N ASP A 143 0.02 -10.07 2.64
CA ASP A 143 0.22 -10.78 1.37
C ASP A 143 1.27 -10.07 0.47
N LEU A 144 1.55 -8.79 0.75
CA LEU A 144 2.53 -7.98 0.03
C LEU A 144 3.92 -8.02 0.69
N ASP A 145 4.06 -8.60 1.88
CA ASP A 145 5.32 -8.69 2.61
C ASP A 145 6.17 -9.89 2.16
N LYS A 146 6.34 -9.99 0.83
CA LYS A 146 7.16 -10.98 0.14
C LYS A 146 8.03 -10.27 -0.90
N PRO A 147 9.19 -10.84 -1.30
CA PRO A 147 10.06 -10.24 -2.30
C PRO A 147 9.31 -9.85 -3.57
N LEU A 148 9.47 -8.62 -4.04
CA LEU A 148 8.81 -8.15 -5.27
C LEU A 148 9.34 -8.90 -6.51
N LEU A 149 10.65 -9.17 -6.53
CA LEU A 149 11.35 -9.80 -7.65
C LEU A 149 11.84 -11.19 -7.26
N THR A 150 11.36 -12.20 -7.96
CA THR A 150 11.71 -13.61 -7.71
C THR A 150 12.69 -14.17 -8.74
N THR A 151 12.80 -13.54 -9.92
CA THR A 151 13.70 -13.99 -10.99
C THR A 151 15.15 -13.65 -10.68
N ARG A 152 16.03 -14.65 -10.81
CA ARG A 152 17.47 -14.56 -10.52
C ARG A 152 18.33 -14.83 -11.76
N TYR A 153 19.53 -14.28 -11.76
CA TYR A 153 20.56 -14.63 -12.74
C TYR A 153 21.09 -16.05 -12.51
N ALA A 154 21.19 -16.84 -13.58
CA ALA A 154 21.73 -18.19 -13.48
C ALA A 154 23.28 -18.23 -13.33
N GLY A 155 23.98 -17.14 -13.66
CA GLY A 155 25.44 -17.06 -13.58
C GLY A 155 26.16 -17.91 -14.63
N THR A 156 25.49 -18.19 -15.75
CA THR A 156 25.95 -19.14 -16.78
C THR A 156 26.68 -18.50 -17.96
N THR A 157 26.90 -17.18 -17.94
CA THR A 157 27.62 -16.46 -19.01
C THR A 157 29.13 -16.60 -18.80
N THR A 158 29.74 -17.60 -19.44
CA THR A 158 31.17 -17.95 -19.30
C THR A 158 32.02 -17.65 -20.54
N SER A 159 31.40 -17.25 -21.66
CA SER A 159 32.08 -16.89 -22.91
C SER A 159 31.25 -15.93 -23.76
N ALA A 160 31.84 -15.41 -24.84
CA ALA A 160 31.12 -14.64 -25.84
C ALA A 160 30.03 -15.50 -26.51
N GLY A 161 28.84 -14.94 -26.64
CA GLY A 161 27.68 -15.59 -27.26
C GLY A 161 26.39 -14.85 -26.93
N ALA A 162 25.28 -15.33 -27.50
CA ALA A 162 23.95 -14.77 -27.25
C ALA A 162 23.40 -15.22 -25.87
N THR A 163 24.09 -14.82 -24.80
CA THR A 163 23.78 -15.12 -23.39
C THR A 163 23.67 -13.81 -22.58
N ALA A 164 22.77 -13.78 -21.59
CA ALA A 164 22.50 -12.62 -20.74
C ALA A 164 22.12 -13.04 -19.32
N GLU A 165 22.73 -14.13 -18.83
CA GLU A 165 22.45 -14.69 -17.50
C GLU A 165 23.50 -14.30 -16.45
N GLY A 166 24.41 -13.40 -16.80
CA GLY A 166 25.48 -12.94 -15.91
C GLY A 166 26.64 -13.93 -15.77
N PRO A 167 27.85 -13.47 -15.40
CA PRO A 167 28.94 -14.34 -14.97
C PRO A 167 28.60 -15.02 -13.64
N VAL A 168 29.42 -15.98 -13.21
CA VAL A 168 29.22 -16.74 -11.96
C VAL A 168 29.06 -15.85 -10.71
N THR A 169 29.66 -14.66 -10.71
CA THR A 169 29.53 -13.68 -9.62
C THR A 169 28.14 -13.07 -9.49
N LEU A 170 27.31 -13.12 -10.55
CA LEU A 170 25.91 -12.68 -10.52
C LEU A 170 24.95 -13.81 -10.17
N LYS A 171 25.41 -15.06 -10.02
CA LYS A 171 24.52 -16.19 -9.74
C LYS A 171 23.66 -15.90 -8.49
N ASP A 172 22.37 -16.22 -8.59
CA ASP A 172 21.36 -16.08 -7.54
C ASP A 172 21.09 -14.61 -7.10
N THR A 173 21.65 -13.62 -7.79
CA THR A 173 21.29 -12.21 -7.62
C THR A 173 20.03 -11.86 -8.38
N VAL A 174 19.27 -10.87 -7.89
CA VAL A 174 18.02 -10.39 -8.50
C VAL A 174 18.26 -9.83 -9.89
N LYS A 175 17.41 -10.20 -10.86
CA LYS A 175 17.35 -9.46 -12.14
C LYS A 175 16.64 -8.12 -11.89
N PRO A 176 17.26 -6.97 -12.23
CA PRO A 176 16.70 -5.67 -11.91
C PRO A 176 15.41 -5.44 -12.69
N ARG A 177 14.46 -4.71 -12.11
CA ARG A 177 13.21 -4.30 -12.78
C ARG A 177 13.03 -2.80 -12.68
N LEU A 178 12.68 -2.20 -13.82
CA LEU A 178 12.33 -0.79 -13.94
C LEU A 178 10.82 -0.60 -13.92
N TYR A 179 10.34 0.31 -13.08
CA TYR A 179 8.98 0.84 -13.07
C TYR A 179 9.02 2.33 -13.41
N GLY A 180 8.21 2.77 -14.38
CA GLY A 180 8.13 4.18 -14.75
C GLY A 180 9.43 4.73 -15.35
N LEU A 181 9.87 5.92 -14.94
CA LEU A 181 11.08 6.58 -15.42
C LEU A 181 12.11 6.72 -14.29
N VAL A 182 13.34 6.23 -14.52
CA VAL A 182 14.46 6.39 -13.57
C VAL A 182 15.67 6.95 -14.28
N ARG A 183 16.36 7.88 -13.62
CA ARG A 183 17.55 8.55 -14.13
C ARG A 183 18.83 8.00 -13.49
N ASN A 184 19.89 7.99 -14.28
CA ASN A 184 21.26 7.64 -13.90
C ASN A 184 21.38 6.31 -13.12
N LEU A 185 20.64 5.27 -13.53
CA LEU A 185 20.80 3.92 -12.98
C LEU A 185 22.07 3.27 -13.53
N THR A 186 22.65 2.35 -12.77
CA THR A 186 23.83 1.59 -13.20
C THR A 186 23.41 0.23 -13.78
N PRO A 187 23.49 0.00 -15.11
CA PRO A 187 23.08 -1.27 -15.70
C PRO A 187 23.97 -2.44 -15.25
N VAL A 188 23.36 -3.60 -15.01
CA VAL A 188 24.05 -4.83 -14.55
C VAL A 188 24.81 -5.48 -15.70
N ASP A 189 26.08 -5.83 -15.52
CA ASP A 189 26.92 -6.42 -16.57
C ASP A 189 26.62 -7.92 -16.76
N VAL A 190 25.69 -8.23 -17.66
CA VAL A 190 25.16 -9.59 -17.86
C VAL A 190 25.95 -10.43 -18.87
N ASN A 191 26.72 -9.79 -19.75
CA ASN A 191 27.66 -10.44 -20.63
C ASN A 191 28.90 -9.56 -20.86
N PRO A 192 29.92 -9.69 -20.00
CA PRO A 192 31.14 -8.89 -20.08
C PRO A 192 31.91 -9.09 -21.40
N PHE A 193 31.78 -10.27 -22.04
CA PHE A 193 32.51 -10.61 -23.28
C PHE A 193 31.97 -9.88 -24.51
N ASN A 194 30.67 -9.60 -24.53
CA ASN A 194 29.99 -8.86 -25.60
C ASN A 194 29.60 -7.43 -25.20
N LEU A 195 29.96 -7.01 -23.98
CA LEU A 195 29.61 -5.72 -23.37
C LEU A 195 28.09 -5.49 -23.32
N ILE A 196 27.33 -6.55 -22.99
CA ILE A 196 25.88 -6.49 -22.85
C ILE A 196 25.53 -6.28 -21.39
N ARG A 197 24.71 -5.26 -21.12
CA ARG A 197 24.25 -4.92 -19.78
C ARG A 197 22.72 -4.89 -19.72
N GLN A 198 22.17 -5.15 -18.55
CA GLN A 198 20.74 -5.17 -18.30
C GLN A 198 20.30 -4.00 -17.43
N VAL A 199 19.28 -3.30 -17.90
CA VAL A 199 18.60 -2.22 -17.19
C VAL A 199 17.37 -2.75 -16.47
N SER A 200 16.61 -3.63 -17.13
CA SER A 200 15.36 -4.20 -16.63
C SER A 200 15.19 -5.62 -17.16
N ASP A 201 14.53 -6.47 -16.40
CA ASP A 201 14.04 -7.79 -16.82
C ASP A 201 12.75 -7.71 -17.66
N ARG A 202 12.25 -6.49 -17.86
CA ARG A 202 11.06 -6.17 -18.64
C ARG A 202 11.31 -5.18 -19.76
N PRO A 203 10.39 -5.14 -20.75
CA PRO A 203 10.48 -4.19 -21.85
C PRO A 203 10.60 -2.74 -21.37
N CYS A 204 11.45 -1.97 -22.03
CA CYS A 204 11.62 -0.54 -21.86
C CYS A 204 11.07 0.18 -23.11
N SER A 205 10.63 1.42 -22.95
CA SER A 205 10.25 2.29 -24.08
C SER A 205 11.43 3.13 -24.59
N SER A 206 12.41 3.43 -23.74
CA SER A 206 13.66 4.09 -24.13
C SER A 206 14.77 3.82 -23.12
N ILE A 207 16.01 3.80 -23.60
CA ILE A 207 17.22 3.76 -22.77
C ILE A 207 18.24 4.71 -23.38
N GLN A 208 18.66 5.74 -22.63
CA GLN A 208 19.77 6.63 -22.97
C GLN A 208 20.98 6.27 -22.10
N VAL A 209 22.11 5.93 -22.73
CA VAL A 209 23.32 5.47 -22.03
C VAL A 209 24.35 6.59 -21.94
N TYR A 210 25.10 6.61 -20.84
CA TYR A 210 26.19 7.53 -20.57
C TYR A 210 27.45 6.76 -20.15
N ASP A 211 28.62 7.30 -20.50
CA ASP A 211 29.92 6.88 -20.00
C ASP A 211 30.55 8.05 -19.24
N GLY A 212 30.67 7.93 -17.92
CA GLY A 212 31.13 9.03 -17.07
C GLY A 212 30.22 10.27 -17.15
N GLY A 213 28.92 10.10 -17.37
CA GLY A 213 27.96 11.19 -17.57
C GLY A 213 27.95 11.81 -18.98
N LEU A 214 28.82 11.37 -19.90
CA LEU A 214 28.81 11.78 -21.31
C LEU A 214 27.86 10.87 -22.11
N PRO A 215 26.89 11.41 -22.87
CA PRO A 215 25.94 10.58 -23.60
C PRO A 215 26.61 9.81 -24.73
N LEU A 216 26.31 8.51 -24.83
CA LEU A 216 26.66 7.68 -25.98
C LEU A 216 25.62 7.83 -27.10
N THR A 217 26.02 7.53 -28.33
CA THR A 217 25.14 7.62 -29.50
C THR A 217 24.42 6.29 -29.76
N LEU A 218 23.08 6.33 -29.89
CA LEU A 218 22.29 5.13 -30.19
C LEU A 218 22.56 4.62 -31.62
N ASN A 219 22.82 3.32 -31.75
CA ASN A 219 23.04 2.59 -32.99
C ASN A 219 21.98 1.48 -33.15
N GLY A 220 20.71 1.88 -33.06
CA GLY A 220 19.57 1.02 -33.34
C GLY A 220 19.06 0.17 -32.17
N ASP A 221 17.85 -0.35 -32.37
CA ASP A 221 17.18 -1.29 -31.47
C ASP A 221 17.01 -2.65 -32.16
N TYR A 222 17.21 -3.72 -31.38
CA TYR A 222 17.24 -5.10 -31.87
C TYR A 222 16.22 -5.97 -31.15
N ALA A 223 15.47 -6.77 -31.92
CA ALA A 223 14.31 -7.51 -31.43
C ALA A 223 14.64 -8.66 -30.46
N ASN A 224 15.88 -9.13 -30.40
CA ASN A 224 16.28 -10.23 -29.52
C ASN A 224 17.79 -10.20 -29.22
N LEU A 225 18.18 -11.02 -28.23
CA LEU A 225 19.56 -11.10 -27.75
C LEU A 225 20.56 -11.53 -28.84
N ALA A 226 20.18 -12.43 -29.74
CA ALA A 226 21.06 -12.90 -30.81
C ALA A 226 21.38 -11.77 -31.80
N ALA A 227 20.35 -11.01 -32.22
CA ALA A 227 20.51 -9.84 -33.09
C ALA A 227 21.29 -8.71 -32.42
N LEU A 228 21.07 -8.48 -31.12
CA LEU A 228 21.84 -7.50 -30.34
C LEU A 228 23.32 -7.92 -30.26
N THR A 229 23.59 -9.21 -30.04
CA THR A 229 24.95 -9.75 -29.94
C THR A 229 25.69 -9.66 -31.28
N SER A 230 25.01 -9.87 -32.40
CA SER A 230 25.61 -9.82 -33.74
C SER A 230 25.74 -8.41 -34.33
N ALA A 231 25.15 -7.39 -33.69
CA ALA A 231 25.20 -6.01 -34.16
C ALA A 231 26.65 -5.50 -34.34
N SER A 232 26.89 -4.61 -35.29
CA SER A 232 28.17 -3.90 -35.39
C SER A 232 28.03 -2.54 -34.71
N VAL A 233 28.56 -2.41 -33.50
CA VAL A 233 28.47 -1.18 -32.69
C VAL A 233 29.86 -0.62 -32.53
N THR A 234 30.07 0.65 -32.91
CA THR A 234 31.40 1.28 -32.83
C THR A 234 31.64 1.91 -31.46
N PRO A 235 32.90 2.07 -31.00
CA PRO A 235 33.19 2.76 -29.75
C PRO A 235 32.57 4.17 -29.70
N GLY A 236 32.01 4.54 -28.56
CA GLY A 236 31.21 5.77 -28.40
C GLY A 236 29.72 5.61 -28.78
N GLN A 237 29.32 4.44 -29.28
CA GLN A 237 27.94 4.09 -29.55
C GLN A 237 27.44 2.94 -28.66
N TYR A 238 26.13 2.80 -28.59
CA TYR A 238 25.46 1.67 -27.96
C TYR A 238 24.26 1.22 -28.80
N ALA A 239 23.90 -0.06 -28.70
CA ALA A 239 22.68 -0.62 -29.26
C ALA A 239 21.74 -1.05 -28.12
N THR A 240 20.44 -1.13 -28.39
CA THR A 240 19.45 -1.59 -27.41
C THR A 240 18.77 -2.87 -27.87
N SER A 241 18.26 -3.64 -26.91
CA SER A 241 17.09 -4.49 -27.12
C SER A 241 16.04 -4.05 -26.11
N LEU A 242 15.20 -3.10 -26.50
CA LEU A 242 14.19 -2.49 -25.65
C LEU A 242 13.21 -3.54 -25.10
N VAL A 243 12.86 -4.54 -25.91
CA VAL A 243 11.96 -5.63 -25.49
C VAL A 243 12.56 -6.51 -24.38
N LEU A 244 13.89 -6.61 -24.28
CA LEU A 244 14.59 -7.37 -23.24
C LEU A 244 15.18 -6.49 -22.13
N GLY A 245 15.05 -5.16 -22.23
CA GLY A 245 15.68 -4.23 -21.29
C GLY A 245 17.21 -4.29 -21.29
N LEU A 246 17.81 -4.62 -22.44
CA LEU A 246 19.26 -4.79 -22.61
C LEU A 246 19.89 -3.65 -23.41
N ILE A 247 21.15 -3.39 -23.13
CA ILE A 247 22.03 -2.53 -23.92
C ILE A 247 23.29 -3.29 -24.31
N ARG A 248 23.89 -2.93 -25.44
CA ARG A 248 25.21 -3.39 -25.84
C ARG A 248 26.10 -2.21 -26.18
N LEU A 249 27.30 -2.17 -25.63
CA LEU A 249 28.27 -1.11 -25.88
C LEU A 249 29.14 -1.46 -27.10
N GLY A 250 29.55 -0.44 -27.86
CA GLY A 250 30.46 -0.62 -29.00
C GLY A 250 31.95 -0.67 -28.67
N GLY A 251 32.31 -0.47 -27.41
CA GLY A 251 33.68 -0.54 -26.92
C GLY A 251 33.72 -0.55 -25.39
N THR A 252 34.87 -0.93 -24.82
CA THR A 252 35.07 -0.92 -23.37
C THR A 252 34.82 0.48 -22.81
N PRO A 253 34.00 0.64 -21.76
CA PRO A 253 33.77 1.92 -21.10
C PRO A 253 35.07 2.59 -20.65
N ALA A 254 35.16 3.90 -20.80
CA ALA A 254 36.25 4.67 -20.22
C ALA A 254 36.04 4.90 -18.71
N LEU A 255 34.79 5.08 -18.29
CA LEU A 255 34.35 5.34 -16.92
C LEU A 255 33.13 4.48 -16.58
N GLY A 256 32.44 4.82 -15.48
CA GLY A 256 31.21 4.15 -15.06
C GLY A 256 30.08 4.38 -16.08
N ILE A 257 29.38 3.28 -16.45
CA ILE A 257 28.21 3.36 -17.32
C ILE A 257 26.96 3.59 -16.49
N THR A 258 26.19 4.60 -16.86
CA THR A 258 24.86 4.88 -16.32
C THR A 258 23.84 5.00 -17.43
N ALA A 259 22.55 4.89 -17.09
CA ALA A 259 21.47 5.06 -18.05
C ALA A 259 20.30 5.85 -17.46
N ASP A 260 19.65 6.64 -18.32
CA ASP A 260 18.29 7.11 -18.09
C ASP A 260 17.36 6.18 -18.86
N ALA A 261 16.41 5.56 -18.16
CA ALA A 261 15.55 4.56 -18.78
C ALA A 261 14.09 4.77 -18.42
N ILE A 262 13.24 4.37 -19.35
CA ILE A 262 11.80 4.41 -19.19
C ILE A 262 11.26 3.00 -19.44
N ALA A 263 10.52 2.45 -18.49
CA ALA A 263 9.81 1.19 -18.65
C ALA A 263 8.77 1.29 -19.79
N ALA A 264 8.43 0.17 -20.40
CA ALA A 264 7.25 0.10 -21.24
C ALA A 264 5.99 0.07 -20.36
N GLY A 265 5.00 0.90 -20.70
CA GLY A 265 3.72 0.96 -19.98
C GLY A 265 3.48 2.29 -19.26
N PRO A 266 2.66 2.29 -18.20
CA PRO A 266 2.24 3.51 -17.51
C PRO A 266 3.39 4.13 -16.71
N ARG A 267 3.20 5.40 -16.32
CA ARG A 267 4.15 6.14 -15.49
C ARG A 267 3.51 6.81 -14.28
N ASP A 268 2.19 6.81 -14.17
CA ASP A 268 1.48 7.34 -13.01
C ASP A 268 1.55 6.36 -11.82
N CYS A 269 1.59 6.92 -10.62
CA CYS A 269 1.72 6.17 -9.36
C CYS A 269 0.71 5.02 -9.24
N ALA A 270 -0.59 5.28 -9.48
CA ALA A 270 -1.65 4.29 -9.29
C ALA A 270 -1.51 3.09 -10.26
N SER A 271 -1.21 3.38 -11.53
CA SER A 271 -1.01 2.32 -12.52
C SER A 271 0.27 1.51 -12.29
N LEU A 272 1.34 2.14 -11.79
CA LEU A 272 2.56 1.44 -11.39
C LEU A 272 2.33 0.53 -10.17
N VAL A 273 1.57 0.99 -9.17
CA VAL A 273 1.17 0.17 -8.02
C VAL A 273 0.35 -1.04 -8.47
N ARG A 274 -0.60 -0.86 -9.39
CA ARG A 274 -1.34 -1.97 -10.00
C ARG A 274 -0.42 -2.97 -10.69
N GLN A 275 0.59 -2.49 -11.42
CA GLN A 275 1.57 -3.37 -12.06
C GLN A 275 2.38 -4.16 -11.04
N MET A 276 2.85 -3.53 -9.96
CA MET A 276 3.55 -4.24 -8.86
C MET A 276 2.68 -5.30 -8.19
N LEU A 277 1.38 -5.04 -8.03
CA LEU A 277 0.44 -6.03 -7.50
C LEU A 277 0.26 -7.23 -8.44
N PHE A 278 0.14 -7.00 -9.76
CA PHE A 278 0.10 -8.07 -10.75
C PHE A 278 1.39 -8.89 -10.81
N ASP A 279 2.53 -8.27 -10.50
CA ASP A 279 3.82 -8.98 -10.40
C ASP A 279 3.87 -9.97 -9.22
N LEU A 280 2.96 -9.83 -8.26
CA LEU A 280 2.77 -10.76 -7.15
C LEU A 280 1.66 -11.80 -7.40
N ASP A 281 1.24 -11.97 -8.65
CA ASP A 281 0.14 -12.83 -9.10
C ASP A 281 -1.24 -12.44 -8.57
N MET A 282 -1.41 -11.18 -8.12
CA MET A 282 -2.74 -10.65 -7.80
C MET A 282 -3.56 -10.51 -9.09
N VAL A 283 -4.87 -10.71 -9.00
CA VAL A 283 -5.78 -10.59 -10.14
C VAL A 283 -6.62 -9.32 -10.06
N SER A 284 -7.31 -8.97 -11.15
CA SER A 284 -8.14 -7.75 -11.18
C SER A 284 -9.26 -7.75 -10.12
N ALA A 285 -9.70 -8.91 -9.65
CA ALA A 285 -10.69 -9.02 -8.57
C ALA A 285 -10.12 -8.68 -7.18
N ASP A 286 -8.79 -8.69 -7.01
CA ASP A 286 -8.13 -8.31 -5.76
C ASP A 286 -8.00 -6.79 -5.59
N LEU A 287 -8.25 -6.01 -6.65
CA LEU A 287 -8.11 -4.55 -6.64
C LEU A 287 -9.44 -3.85 -6.94
N ASP A 288 -9.70 -2.76 -6.25
CA ASP A 288 -10.83 -1.90 -6.55
C ASP A 288 -10.47 -0.97 -7.72
N SER A 289 -10.90 -1.37 -8.92
CA SER A 289 -10.59 -0.65 -10.16
C SER A 289 -11.06 0.82 -10.17
N ALA A 290 -12.15 1.13 -9.45
CA ALA A 290 -12.67 2.49 -9.32
C ALA A 290 -11.71 3.37 -8.50
N SER A 291 -11.16 2.85 -7.39
CA SER A 291 -10.19 3.57 -6.56
C SER A 291 -8.89 3.86 -7.32
N ILE A 292 -8.41 2.92 -8.14
CA ILE A 292 -7.23 3.10 -8.99
C ILE A 292 -7.48 4.22 -10.00
N ALA A 293 -8.62 4.20 -10.70
CA ALA A 293 -8.99 5.24 -11.65
C ALA A 293 -9.16 6.61 -10.98
N ALA A 294 -9.73 6.66 -9.78
CA ALA A 294 -9.87 7.88 -9.00
C ALA A 294 -8.49 8.45 -8.59
N LEU A 295 -7.55 7.61 -8.17
CA LEU A 295 -6.20 8.06 -7.84
C LEU A 295 -5.43 8.57 -9.07
N THR A 296 -5.52 7.88 -10.21
CA THR A 296 -4.92 8.37 -11.47
C THR A 296 -5.50 9.73 -11.88
N ALA A 297 -6.81 9.95 -11.70
CA ALA A 297 -7.45 11.23 -11.99
C ALA A 297 -7.00 12.35 -11.02
N LEU A 298 -6.73 12.01 -9.76
CA LEU A 298 -6.23 12.97 -8.76
C LEU A 298 -4.75 13.33 -8.97
N ASN A 299 -3.95 12.40 -9.52
CA ASN A 299 -2.54 12.60 -9.79
C ASN A 299 -2.06 11.70 -10.94
N GLY A 300 -1.82 12.31 -12.11
CA GLY A 300 -1.22 11.67 -13.28
C GLY A 300 0.28 11.93 -13.42
N ALA A 301 0.96 12.35 -12.35
CA ALA A 301 2.38 12.71 -12.40
C ALA A 301 3.26 11.50 -12.72
N SER A 302 4.32 11.75 -13.49
CA SER A 302 5.28 10.70 -13.83
C SER A 302 6.12 10.32 -12.61
N CYS A 303 6.12 9.03 -12.29
CA CYS A 303 6.90 8.44 -11.22
C CYS A 303 7.86 7.37 -11.77
N GLY A 304 8.86 6.98 -10.98
CA GLY A 304 9.63 5.79 -11.27
C GLY A 304 10.40 5.21 -10.09
N LEU A 305 10.64 3.90 -10.17
CA LEU A 305 11.37 3.12 -9.18
C LEU A 305 12.17 2.04 -9.90
N TRP A 306 13.45 1.92 -9.57
CA TRP A 306 14.31 0.84 -10.03
C TRP A 306 14.57 -0.09 -8.86
N VAL A 307 14.24 -1.36 -9.03
CA VAL A 307 14.38 -2.39 -7.99
C VAL A 307 15.43 -3.39 -8.47
N ASN A 308 16.52 -3.47 -7.72
CA ASN A 308 17.68 -4.33 -8.02
C ASN A 308 18.12 -5.15 -6.79
N ASP A 309 17.23 -5.28 -5.81
CA ASP A 309 17.46 -5.94 -4.53
C ASP A 309 16.23 -6.79 -4.10
N ASP A 310 16.32 -7.38 -2.91
CA ASP A 310 15.32 -8.30 -2.34
C ASP A 310 14.19 -7.59 -1.57
N ARG A 311 13.97 -6.29 -1.78
CA ARG A 311 12.92 -5.57 -1.04
C ARG A 311 11.54 -6.17 -1.28
N THR A 312 10.69 -6.08 -0.25
CA THR A 312 9.31 -6.59 -0.34
C THR A 312 8.46 -5.71 -1.24
N ALA A 313 7.43 -6.31 -1.84
CA ALA A 313 6.46 -5.57 -2.65
C ALA A 313 5.75 -4.50 -1.83
N LEU A 314 5.43 -4.77 -0.55
CA LEU A 314 4.85 -3.80 0.37
C LEU A 314 5.73 -2.55 0.45
N THR A 315 7.03 -2.71 0.69
CA THR A 315 7.97 -1.59 0.78
C THR A 315 8.04 -0.78 -0.52
N ALA A 316 8.10 -1.46 -1.68
CA ALA A 316 8.15 -0.80 -2.99
C ALA A 316 6.85 -0.06 -3.32
N ILE A 317 5.69 -0.66 -3.05
CA ILE A 317 4.36 -0.08 -3.28
C ILE A 317 4.16 1.14 -2.38
N LEU A 318 4.47 1.04 -1.10
CA LEU A 318 4.32 2.15 -0.16
C LEU A 318 5.26 3.30 -0.50
N ARG A 319 6.49 3.00 -0.95
CA ARG A 319 7.41 4.02 -1.48
C ARG A 319 6.80 4.77 -2.67
N MET A 320 6.18 4.05 -3.60
CA MET A 320 5.50 4.65 -4.74
C MET A 320 4.31 5.53 -4.32
N LEU A 321 3.45 5.04 -3.42
CA LEU A 321 2.27 5.75 -2.92
C LEU A 321 2.62 6.99 -2.09
N GLN A 322 3.67 6.91 -1.28
CA GLN A 322 4.16 8.05 -0.48
C GLN A 322 4.49 9.25 -1.36
N SER A 323 4.92 9.03 -2.61
CA SER A 323 5.25 10.10 -3.58
C SER A 323 4.14 11.14 -3.71
N VAL A 324 2.89 10.67 -3.75
CA VAL A 324 1.69 11.48 -3.94
C VAL A 324 0.85 11.58 -2.65
N GLY A 325 1.36 11.13 -1.50
CA GLY A 325 0.59 11.09 -0.24
C GLY A 325 -0.62 10.15 -0.31
N ALA A 326 -0.48 9.07 -1.08
CA ALA A 326 -1.48 8.03 -1.19
C ALA A 326 -1.26 6.90 -0.18
N TRP A 327 -2.29 6.11 0.00
CA TRP A 327 -2.37 4.96 0.89
C TRP A 327 -2.95 3.77 0.14
N LEU A 328 -2.67 2.57 0.66
CA LEU A 328 -3.26 1.30 0.22
C LEU A 328 -3.76 0.58 1.47
N VAL A 329 -5.03 0.19 1.45
CA VAL A 329 -5.64 -0.62 2.53
C VAL A 329 -6.64 -1.61 1.94
N PRO A 330 -6.74 -2.84 2.46
CA PRO A 330 -7.78 -3.77 2.08
C PRO A 330 -9.12 -3.31 2.69
N ASN A 331 -10.17 -3.38 1.89
CA ASN A 331 -11.52 -3.18 2.40
C ASN A 331 -12.03 -4.43 3.14
N ALA A 332 -13.24 -4.35 3.70
CA ALA A 332 -13.84 -5.47 4.43
C ALA A 332 -14.07 -6.72 3.56
N GLN A 333 -14.15 -6.59 2.24
CA GLN A 333 -14.21 -7.73 1.31
C GLN A 333 -12.82 -8.32 1.01
N GLY A 334 -11.76 -7.75 1.57
CA GLY A 334 -10.37 -8.12 1.27
C GLY A 334 -9.91 -7.61 -0.10
N VAL A 335 -10.56 -6.61 -0.70
CA VAL A 335 -10.10 -6.02 -1.96
C VAL A 335 -9.23 -4.81 -1.64
N PHE A 336 -8.07 -4.71 -2.27
CA PHE A 336 -7.16 -3.58 -2.11
C PHE A 336 -7.77 -2.30 -2.69
N VAL A 337 -7.85 -1.27 -1.86
CA VAL A 337 -8.33 0.06 -2.22
C VAL A 337 -7.19 1.05 -2.04
N VAL A 338 -7.01 1.91 -3.04
CA VAL A 338 -6.07 3.04 -2.93
C VAL A 338 -6.82 4.35 -2.74
N GLY A 339 -6.14 5.34 -2.16
CA GLY A 339 -6.65 6.70 -2.13
C GLY A 339 -5.55 7.68 -1.79
N ARG A 340 -5.84 8.97 -1.94
CA ARG A 340 -4.94 10.05 -1.53
C ARG A 340 -5.49 10.73 -0.29
N LEU A 341 -4.63 11.07 0.67
CA LEU A 341 -5.06 11.96 1.75
C LEU A 341 -5.16 13.38 1.20
N ASP A 342 -6.39 13.86 1.03
CA ASP A 342 -6.70 15.23 0.67
C ASP A 342 -7.62 15.87 1.71
N LEU A 343 -7.64 17.20 1.72
CA LEU A 343 -8.60 17.95 2.53
C LEU A 343 -10.01 17.71 1.98
N PRO A 344 -11.01 17.42 2.83
CA PRO A 344 -12.39 17.31 2.39
C PRO A 344 -12.86 18.61 1.73
N ALA A 345 -13.24 18.54 0.45
CA ALA A 345 -13.71 19.69 -0.32
C ALA A 345 -14.86 19.31 -1.27
N GLY A 346 -16.04 19.88 -1.06
CA GLY A 346 -17.19 19.74 -1.96
C GLY A 346 -17.87 18.36 -1.99
N GLN A 347 -17.33 17.36 -1.30
CA GLN A 347 -17.90 16.01 -1.23
C GLN A 347 -18.95 15.90 -0.12
N ALA A 348 -20.06 15.23 -0.42
CA ALA A 348 -21.04 14.86 0.60
C ALA A 348 -20.41 13.86 1.59
N PRO A 349 -20.55 14.06 2.91
CA PRO A 349 -20.00 13.12 3.89
C PRO A 349 -20.74 11.78 3.80
N ALA A 350 -20.01 10.67 3.89
CA ALA A 350 -20.54 9.32 3.91
C ALA A 350 -21.44 9.06 5.14
N ALA A 351 -21.18 9.77 6.25
CA ALA A 351 -22.03 9.78 7.43
C ALA A 351 -21.93 11.11 8.18
N ALA A 352 -22.98 11.44 8.94
CA ALA A 352 -23.01 12.61 9.80
C ALA A 352 -23.19 12.19 11.26
N PHE A 353 -22.22 12.56 12.10
CA PHE A 353 -22.19 12.28 13.52
C PHE A 353 -22.46 13.55 14.32
N ARG A 354 -23.42 13.44 15.23
CA ARG A 354 -23.76 14.42 16.24
C ARG A 354 -23.36 13.90 17.61
N GLU A 355 -23.05 14.83 18.51
CA GLU A 355 -22.59 14.53 19.88
C GLU A 355 -23.43 13.47 20.62
N TRP A 356 -24.76 13.47 20.50
CA TRP A 356 -25.64 12.50 21.17
C TRP A 356 -25.54 11.05 20.62
N GLN A 357 -24.97 10.87 19.42
CA GLN A 357 -24.75 9.57 18.80
C GLN A 357 -23.45 8.92 19.28
N LEU A 358 -22.56 9.71 19.86
CA LEU A 358 -21.26 9.25 20.33
C LEU A 358 -21.43 8.46 21.64
N ARG A 359 -20.48 7.58 21.92
CA ARG A 359 -20.43 6.73 23.11
C ARG A 359 -19.09 6.95 23.81
N GLY A 360 -19.10 6.91 25.14
CA GLY A 360 -17.88 7.10 25.95
C GLY A 360 -17.24 8.47 25.77
N ASP A 361 -15.93 8.53 26.04
CA ASP A 361 -15.15 9.76 25.97
C ASP A 361 -14.81 10.14 24.52
N ILE A 362 -14.84 11.45 24.23
CA ILE A 362 -14.30 11.99 22.99
C ILE A 362 -12.93 12.62 23.26
N LYS A 363 -11.92 12.22 22.49
CA LYS A 363 -10.56 12.75 22.61
C LYS A 363 -10.21 13.63 21.41
N ARG A 364 -9.53 14.74 21.70
CA ARG A 364 -8.90 15.61 20.70
C ARG A 364 -7.39 15.45 20.84
N MET A 365 -6.73 14.98 19.79
CA MET A 365 -5.31 14.64 19.79
C MET A 365 -4.59 15.41 18.69
N ALA A 366 -3.31 15.70 18.90
CA ALA A 366 -2.46 16.17 17.82
C ALA A 366 -2.09 14.99 16.91
N PRO A 367 -1.90 15.20 15.59
CA PRO A 367 -1.30 14.21 14.72
C PRO A 367 0.08 13.76 15.22
N ASN A 368 0.36 12.48 15.05
CA ASN A 368 1.63 11.83 15.40
C ASN A 368 2.68 11.94 14.28
N ASP A 369 2.56 13.00 13.46
CA ASP A 369 3.51 13.31 12.39
C ASP A 369 4.82 13.88 12.99
N GLU A 370 5.88 14.00 12.18
CA GLU A 370 7.20 14.50 12.61
C GLU A 370 7.18 15.91 13.25
N ASN A 371 6.18 16.72 12.88
CA ASN A 371 5.95 18.04 13.45
C ASN A 371 5.12 18.02 14.75
N GLY A 372 4.64 16.86 15.22
CA GLY A 372 3.80 16.72 16.40
C GLY A 372 2.50 17.52 16.33
N GLY A 373 1.95 17.69 15.12
CA GLY A 373 0.75 18.49 14.88
C GLY A 373 0.97 20.01 14.88
N ILE A 374 2.21 20.48 15.03
CA ILE A 374 2.55 21.91 14.87
C ILE A 374 2.55 22.26 13.38
N PRO A 375 1.86 23.32 12.94
CA PRO A 375 1.85 23.71 11.54
C PRO A 375 3.24 23.90 10.94
N ALA A 376 3.45 23.37 9.74
CA ALA A 376 4.69 23.51 9.00
C ALA A 376 4.68 24.83 8.22
N TYR A 377 5.78 25.56 8.26
CA TYR A 377 5.92 26.79 7.46
C TYR A 377 6.46 26.49 6.05
N ARG A 378 7.14 25.36 5.88
CA ARG A 378 7.81 24.98 4.65
C ARG A 378 7.67 23.48 4.39
N CYS A 379 7.34 23.13 3.15
CA CYS A 379 7.32 21.76 2.68
C CYS A 379 8.29 21.62 1.50
N THR A 380 9.23 20.70 1.62
CA THR A 380 10.24 20.38 0.61
C THR A 380 9.95 19.00 0.05
N VAL A 381 9.78 18.90 -1.27
CA VAL A 381 9.58 17.65 -1.99
C VAL A 381 10.85 17.33 -2.76
N ARG A 382 11.47 16.19 -2.44
CA ARG A 382 12.60 15.65 -3.18
C ARG A 382 12.09 14.79 -4.34
N TYR A 383 12.56 15.09 -5.54
CA TYR A 383 12.12 14.49 -6.79
C TYR A 383 13.32 14.21 -7.72
N ALA A 384 13.04 13.53 -8.84
CA ALA A 384 14.02 13.16 -9.86
C ALA A 384 15.24 12.43 -9.28
N GLN A 385 14.99 11.43 -8.42
CA GLN A 385 16.05 10.62 -7.82
C GLN A 385 16.99 10.07 -8.89
N LEU A 386 18.29 10.29 -8.70
CA LEU A 386 19.31 9.55 -9.41
C LEU A 386 19.52 8.22 -8.71
N ALA A 387 19.34 7.11 -9.43
CA ALA A 387 19.59 5.78 -8.88
C ALA A 387 21.07 5.56 -8.51
N THR A 388 21.98 6.32 -9.11
CA THR A 388 23.39 6.40 -8.72
C THR A 388 23.82 7.85 -8.81
N ALA A 389 24.17 8.50 -7.70
CA ALA A 389 24.83 9.80 -7.73
C ALA A 389 26.32 9.62 -8.08
N MET A 390 26.91 10.59 -8.77
CA MET A 390 28.31 10.50 -9.24
C MET A 390 29.19 11.54 -8.57
N THR A 391 30.41 11.15 -8.24
CA THR A 391 31.45 12.06 -7.74
C THR A 391 32.26 12.66 -8.89
N GLU A 392 33.01 13.73 -8.62
CA GLU A 392 33.73 14.50 -9.65
C GLU A 392 34.76 13.66 -10.42
N ASP A 393 35.40 12.70 -9.75
CA ASP A 393 36.38 11.77 -10.32
C ASP A 393 35.76 10.72 -11.26
N GLN A 394 34.44 10.52 -11.17
CA GLN A 394 33.69 9.59 -12.02
C GLN A 394 33.17 10.23 -13.30
N LEU A 395 33.33 11.54 -13.47
CA LEU A 395 32.77 12.30 -14.58
C LEU A 395 33.80 12.54 -15.69
N ALA A 396 33.38 12.35 -16.94
CA ALA A 396 34.19 12.66 -18.10
C ALA A 396 34.45 14.17 -18.20
N GLY A 397 35.65 14.57 -18.63
CA GLY A 397 36.05 15.99 -18.70
C GLY A 397 35.19 16.84 -19.65
N ALA A 398 34.51 16.22 -20.62
CA ALA A 398 33.64 16.89 -21.59
C ALA A 398 32.19 17.11 -21.09
N VAL A 399 31.85 16.66 -19.88
CA VAL A 399 30.52 16.90 -19.28
C VAL A 399 30.35 18.39 -18.96
N THR A 400 29.20 18.96 -19.32
CA THR A 400 28.90 20.36 -19.05
C THR A 400 28.81 20.65 -17.56
N GLY A 401 29.16 21.87 -17.12
CA GLY A 401 29.10 22.25 -15.71
C GLY A 401 27.71 22.07 -15.08
N ALA A 402 26.63 22.32 -15.85
CA ALA A 402 25.26 22.11 -15.40
C ALA A 402 24.92 20.64 -15.16
N ARG A 403 25.31 19.73 -16.08
CA ARG A 403 25.08 18.29 -15.91
C ARG A 403 25.92 17.74 -14.76
N ARG A 404 27.15 18.21 -14.61
CA ARG A 404 28.03 17.84 -13.49
C ARG A 404 27.41 18.16 -12.13
N ALA A 405 26.92 19.39 -11.94
CA ALA A 405 26.24 19.77 -10.71
C ALA A 405 24.97 18.93 -10.45
N ALA A 406 24.21 18.60 -11.51
CA ALA A 406 23.02 17.77 -11.38
C ALA A 406 23.34 16.30 -11.01
N LEU A 407 24.43 15.72 -11.53
CA LEU A 407 24.82 14.33 -11.27
C LEU A 407 25.38 14.09 -9.85
N GLN A 408 25.84 15.15 -9.18
CA GLN A 408 26.32 15.10 -7.80
C GLN A 408 25.18 15.08 -6.77
N LEU A 409 23.98 15.53 -7.16
CA LEU A 409 22.82 15.57 -6.30
C LEU A 409 21.94 14.33 -6.56
N GLU A 410 21.83 13.45 -5.56
CA GLU A 410 20.91 12.31 -5.65
C GLU A 410 19.47 12.77 -5.89
N TRP A 411 19.11 13.93 -5.34
CA TRP A 411 17.76 14.49 -5.36
C TRP A 411 17.76 15.91 -5.88
N GLN A 412 16.76 16.25 -6.68
CA GLN A 412 16.35 17.63 -6.90
C GLN A 412 15.29 18.01 -5.87
N GLU A 413 15.22 19.29 -5.48
CA GLU A 413 14.29 19.75 -4.45
C GLU A 413 13.33 20.80 -5.00
N SER A 414 12.05 20.67 -4.65
CA SER A 414 11.02 21.67 -4.92
C SER A 414 10.41 22.11 -3.58
N VAL A 415 10.23 23.42 -3.40
CA VAL A 415 9.90 24.01 -2.10
C VAL A 415 8.64 24.86 -2.21
N ALA A 416 7.73 24.68 -1.25
CA ALA A 416 6.64 25.60 -0.98
C ALA A 416 6.77 26.16 0.43
N GLU A 417 6.63 27.48 0.60
CA GLU A 417 6.78 28.16 1.89
C GLU A 417 5.66 29.17 2.15
N ASP A 418 5.25 29.28 3.43
CA ASP A 418 4.41 30.33 3.98
C ASP A 418 5.05 30.87 5.28
N ALA A 419 5.85 31.93 5.14
CA ALA A 419 6.58 32.52 6.27
C ALA A 419 5.68 33.08 7.37
N SER A 420 4.40 33.36 7.08
CA SER A 420 3.45 33.87 8.07
C SER A 420 3.18 32.86 9.20
N VAL A 421 3.32 31.56 8.92
CA VAL A 421 3.17 30.48 9.91
C VAL A 421 4.15 30.65 11.07
N LYS A 422 5.38 31.12 10.80
CA LYS A 422 6.40 31.36 11.85
C LYS A 422 6.01 32.46 12.83
N VAL A 423 5.14 33.39 12.42
CA VAL A 423 4.66 34.47 13.30
C VAL A 423 3.73 33.91 14.37
N MET A 424 2.87 32.95 14.01
CA MET A 424 1.91 32.33 14.93
C MET A 424 2.50 31.10 15.65
N HIS A 425 3.37 30.36 14.98
CA HIS A 425 3.97 29.12 15.45
C HIS A 425 5.49 29.25 15.45
N LEU A 426 6.07 29.72 16.54
CA LEU A 426 7.52 29.97 16.68
C LEU A 426 8.37 28.70 16.51
N GLN A 427 7.79 27.53 16.73
CA GLN A 427 8.43 26.21 16.54
C GLN A 427 7.99 25.51 15.24
N ALA A 428 7.44 26.25 14.27
CA ALA A 428 7.07 25.69 12.98
C ALA A 428 8.29 25.06 12.30
N LYS A 429 8.16 23.82 11.88
CA LYS A 429 9.22 23.04 11.24
C LYS A 429 9.09 23.05 9.71
N GLU A 430 10.20 22.71 9.06
CA GLU A 430 10.20 22.29 7.66
C GLU A 430 9.88 20.79 7.60
N LEU A 431 9.06 20.38 6.64
CA LEU A 431 8.77 18.97 6.37
C LEU A 431 9.37 18.56 5.03
N THR A 432 10.11 17.46 5.01
CA THR A 432 10.75 16.94 3.80
C THR A 432 10.11 15.62 3.39
N PHE A 433 9.75 15.50 2.11
CA PHE A 433 9.11 14.31 1.55
C PHE A 433 9.93 13.80 0.38
N ASP A 434 10.44 12.57 0.52
CA ASP A 434 11.12 11.88 -0.55
C ASP A 434 10.11 11.19 -1.46
N THR A 435 10.19 11.42 -2.77
CA THR A 435 9.18 10.95 -3.73
C THR A 435 9.80 10.24 -4.92
N CYS A 436 9.03 9.40 -5.60
CA CYS A 436 9.40 8.82 -6.89
C CYS A 436 9.05 9.73 -8.07
N LEU A 437 8.64 10.99 -7.85
CA LEU A 437 8.25 11.93 -8.92
C LEU A 437 9.44 12.27 -9.81
N THR A 438 9.22 12.44 -11.11
CA THR A 438 10.30 12.67 -12.06
C THR A 438 10.37 14.10 -12.59
N GLU A 439 9.25 14.83 -12.61
CA GLU A 439 9.16 16.14 -13.24
C GLU A 439 9.08 17.30 -12.23
N PRO A 440 9.73 18.45 -12.52
CA PRO A 440 9.77 19.59 -11.60
C PRO A 440 8.40 20.24 -11.36
N ALA A 441 7.56 20.30 -12.40
CA ALA A 441 6.21 20.88 -12.29
C ALA A 441 5.32 20.06 -11.36
N ASP A 442 5.40 18.73 -11.46
CA ASP A 442 4.66 17.81 -10.61
C ASP A 442 5.12 17.89 -9.15
N ALA A 443 6.44 17.99 -8.93
CA ALA A 443 7.01 18.18 -7.59
C ALA A 443 6.58 19.51 -6.95
N ALA A 444 6.52 20.60 -7.73
CA ALA A 444 6.03 21.90 -7.25
C ALA A 444 4.54 21.87 -6.89
N ALA A 445 3.70 21.22 -7.71
CA ALA A 445 2.29 21.06 -7.43
C ALA A 445 2.06 20.26 -6.13
N GLU A 446 2.84 19.19 -5.93
CA GLU A 446 2.76 18.36 -4.74
C GLU A 446 3.30 19.07 -3.48
N ALA A 447 4.37 19.86 -3.59
CA ALA A 447 4.88 20.69 -2.49
C ALA A 447 3.83 21.71 -2.03
N ALA A 448 3.17 22.39 -2.98
CA ALA A 448 2.09 23.33 -2.68
C ALA A 448 0.88 22.65 -2.02
N ARG A 449 0.50 21.45 -2.49
CA ARG A 449 -0.57 20.65 -1.91
C ARG A 449 -0.26 20.26 -0.46
N ARG A 450 0.94 19.73 -0.21
CA ARG A 450 1.40 19.37 1.15
C ARG A 450 1.46 20.59 2.07
N LEU A 451 1.96 21.73 1.58
CA LEU A 451 1.92 22.97 2.36
C LEU A 451 0.49 23.37 2.73
N ALA A 452 -0.47 23.28 1.81
CA ALA A 452 -1.88 23.58 2.12
C ALA A 452 -2.47 22.66 3.21
N ILE A 453 -2.00 21.41 3.28
CA ILE A 453 -2.37 20.41 4.29
C ILE A 453 -1.66 20.67 5.64
N TYR A 454 -0.39 21.06 5.65
CA TYR A 454 0.39 21.12 6.88
C TYR A 454 0.54 22.53 7.47
N ARG A 455 0.23 23.60 6.72
CA ARG A 455 0.35 24.99 7.21
C ARG A 455 -0.74 25.43 8.20
N VAL A 456 -1.80 24.62 8.36
CA VAL A 456 -2.90 24.91 9.30
C VAL A 456 -2.97 23.80 10.33
N ARG A 457 -3.22 24.17 11.59
CA ARG A 457 -3.40 23.21 12.67
C ARG A 457 -4.66 22.37 12.41
N ARG A 458 -4.47 21.06 12.38
CA ARG A 458 -5.52 20.06 12.27
C ARG A 458 -5.32 19.04 13.38
N ASP A 459 -6.41 18.63 14.00
CA ASP A 459 -6.38 17.69 15.11
C ASP A 459 -7.13 16.42 14.72
N ILE A 460 -6.89 15.36 15.47
CA ILE A 460 -7.57 14.08 15.35
C ILE A 460 -8.64 14.03 16.43
N TRP A 461 -9.87 13.73 16.01
CA TRP A 461 -11.00 13.46 16.88
C TRP A 461 -11.19 11.95 16.96
N GLN A 462 -10.94 11.39 18.14
CA GLN A 462 -11.23 9.99 18.45
C GLN A 462 -12.56 9.90 19.18
N PHE A 463 -13.49 9.13 18.64
CA PHE A 463 -14.83 8.96 19.22
C PHE A 463 -15.37 7.56 18.92
N ARG A 464 -16.21 7.04 19.83
CA ARG A 464 -16.87 5.75 19.65
C ARG A 464 -18.31 5.91 19.21
N VAL A 465 -18.77 5.00 18.37
CA VAL A 465 -20.18 4.85 17.98
C VAL A 465 -20.61 3.40 18.12
N SER A 466 -21.92 3.15 18.17
CA SER A 466 -22.42 1.78 18.15
C SER A 466 -22.19 1.14 16.78
N VAL A 467 -21.89 -0.16 16.76
CA VAL A 467 -21.84 -1.00 15.56
C VAL A 467 -23.18 -0.97 14.78
N LEU A 468 -24.29 -0.63 15.44
CA LEU A 468 -25.61 -0.49 14.83
C LEU A 468 -25.80 0.81 14.04
N GLY A 469 -24.83 1.74 14.07
CA GLY A 469 -24.86 3.00 13.34
C GLY A 469 -25.50 4.18 14.11
N PRO A 470 -25.45 5.39 13.51
CA PRO A 470 -25.87 6.65 14.14
C PRO A 470 -27.40 6.77 14.39
N GLY A 471 -28.21 5.84 13.89
CA GLY A 471 -29.65 6.04 13.73
C GLY A 471 -30.58 4.90 14.11
N TYR A 472 -30.26 4.01 15.06
CA TYR A 472 -31.30 3.09 15.57
C TYR A 472 -32.34 3.84 16.41
N MET A 473 -33.30 4.47 15.73
CA MET A 473 -34.62 4.80 16.25
C MET A 473 -35.63 3.89 15.54
N PRO A 474 -36.26 2.92 16.23
CA PRO A 474 -37.23 2.00 15.62
C PRO A 474 -38.41 2.68 14.91
N SER A 475 -38.66 3.98 15.16
CA SER A 475 -39.87 4.69 14.77
C SER A 475 -39.81 5.48 13.45
N GLN A 476 -38.65 5.58 12.78
CA GLN A 476 -38.46 6.56 11.67
C GLN A 476 -38.06 5.95 10.31
N GLY A 477 -37.86 4.63 10.18
CA GLY A 477 -37.64 3.99 8.87
C GLY A 477 -36.41 4.47 8.07
N GLY A 478 -35.45 5.14 8.70
CA GLY A 478 -34.25 5.68 8.06
C GLY A 478 -33.18 4.62 7.81
N VAL A 479 -32.67 4.58 6.58
CA VAL A 479 -31.57 3.74 6.10
C VAL A 479 -30.23 4.44 6.39
N ASP A 480 -29.99 4.83 7.64
CA ASP A 480 -28.73 5.49 7.99
C ASP A 480 -27.55 4.52 7.77
N PRO A 481 -26.41 5.01 7.25
CA PRO A 481 -25.27 4.16 6.92
C PRO A 481 -24.82 3.40 8.16
N PHE A 482 -24.88 2.07 8.03
CA PHE A 482 -24.44 1.13 9.03
C PHE A 482 -22.95 1.42 9.32
N ALA A 483 -22.57 1.74 10.56
CA ALA A 483 -21.18 2.08 10.92
C ALA A 483 -20.14 1.04 10.42
N PRO A 484 -20.48 -0.25 10.27
CA PRO A 484 -19.62 -1.24 9.60
C PRO A 484 -19.31 -0.99 8.13
N THR A 485 -20.09 -0.17 7.43
CA THR A 485 -19.84 0.20 6.02
C THR A 485 -18.84 1.34 5.87
N LEU A 486 -18.62 2.15 6.92
CA LEU A 486 -17.66 3.25 6.90
C LEU A 486 -16.23 2.72 6.90
N ARG A 487 -15.38 3.25 6.02
CA ARG A 487 -14.01 2.77 5.86
C ARG A 487 -13.03 3.88 6.20
N VAL A 488 -11.82 3.51 6.62
CA VAL A 488 -10.70 4.46 6.56
C VAL A 488 -10.58 5.02 5.14
N GLY A 489 -10.28 6.30 5.01
CA GLY A 489 -10.35 7.08 3.78
C GLY A 489 -11.72 7.72 3.49
N SER A 490 -12.80 7.32 4.19
CA SER A 490 -14.11 7.96 4.02
C SER A 490 -14.15 9.34 4.67
N ILE A 491 -14.92 10.25 4.08
CA ILE A 491 -15.21 11.56 4.66
C ILE A 491 -16.47 11.44 5.51
N VAL A 492 -16.39 11.86 6.77
CA VAL A 492 -17.52 11.95 7.69
C VAL A 492 -17.69 13.38 8.15
N SER A 493 -18.88 13.75 8.63
CA SER A 493 -19.07 15.03 9.30
C SER A 493 -19.25 14.83 10.80
N LEU A 494 -18.60 15.67 11.60
CA LEU A 494 -18.72 15.67 13.05
C LEU A 494 -19.20 17.03 13.53
N GLN A 495 -20.23 17.04 14.38
CA GLN A 495 -20.74 18.23 15.04
C GLN A 495 -20.81 18.02 16.55
N MET A 496 -20.19 18.94 17.29
CA MET A 496 -20.15 18.93 18.75
C MET A 496 -20.42 20.33 19.28
N THR A 497 -21.28 20.43 20.28
CA THR A 497 -21.80 21.71 20.80
C THR A 497 -20.66 22.61 21.29
N ARG A 498 -19.62 22.03 21.89
CA ARG A 498 -18.49 22.78 22.47
C ARG A 498 -17.35 23.06 21.50
N PHE A 499 -16.95 22.08 20.67
CA PHE A 499 -15.69 22.15 19.91
C PHE A 499 -15.80 22.09 18.39
N LEU A 500 -16.97 21.78 17.83
CA LEU A 500 -17.24 21.79 16.38
C LEU A 500 -18.69 22.24 16.17
N LYS A 501 -18.96 23.52 16.51
CA LYS A 501 -20.32 24.09 16.59
C LYS A 501 -21.12 23.89 15.29
N THR A 502 -20.43 23.96 14.17
CA THR A 502 -20.93 23.59 12.84
C THR A 502 -20.37 22.24 12.44
N ALA A 503 -21.17 21.44 11.72
CA ALA A 503 -20.71 20.16 11.17
C ALA A 503 -19.45 20.38 10.33
N LYS A 504 -18.35 19.73 10.73
CA LYS A 504 -17.06 19.82 10.05
C LYS A 504 -16.78 18.51 9.31
N PRO A 505 -16.43 18.54 8.02
CA PRO A 505 -15.99 17.34 7.31
C PRO A 505 -14.59 16.95 7.78
N LEU A 506 -14.40 15.66 8.05
CA LEU A 506 -13.17 15.05 8.54
C LEU A 506 -12.92 13.75 7.76
N VAL A 507 -11.65 13.39 7.55
CA VAL A 507 -11.26 12.12 6.93
C VAL A 507 -11.05 11.07 8.01
N LEU A 508 -11.65 9.89 7.86
CA LEU A 508 -11.34 8.75 8.73
C LEU A 508 -9.95 8.22 8.43
N ILE A 509 -9.01 8.41 9.34
CA ILE A 509 -7.62 7.92 9.22
C ILE A 509 -7.37 6.65 10.02
N GLY A 510 -8.26 6.33 10.97
CA GLY A 510 -8.19 5.14 11.80
C GLY A 510 -9.58 4.61 12.17
N ARG A 511 -9.66 3.30 12.38
CA ARG A 511 -10.86 2.57 12.79
C ARG A 511 -10.44 1.39 13.68
N VAL A 512 -11.01 1.32 14.88
CA VAL A 512 -10.87 0.18 15.79
C VAL A 512 -12.23 -0.46 15.96
N ASP A 513 -12.30 -1.73 15.62
CA ASP A 513 -13.48 -2.58 15.70
C ASP A 513 -13.44 -3.34 17.04
N ASP A 514 -14.31 -2.98 17.99
CA ASP A 514 -14.47 -3.64 19.30
C ASP A 514 -15.80 -4.39 19.33
N ALA A 515 -15.75 -5.65 18.90
CA ALA A 515 -16.93 -6.49 18.81
C ALA A 515 -17.51 -6.86 20.18
N VAL A 516 -16.69 -6.86 21.24
CA VAL A 516 -17.13 -7.21 22.60
C VAL A 516 -18.01 -6.10 23.17
N ALA A 517 -17.67 -4.84 22.89
CA ALA A 517 -18.43 -3.68 23.32
C ALA A 517 -19.54 -3.25 22.34
N ASP A 518 -19.77 -3.98 21.24
CA ASP A 518 -20.66 -3.58 20.14
C ASP A 518 -20.38 -2.14 19.65
N ALA A 519 -19.10 -1.78 19.59
CA ALA A 519 -18.65 -0.42 19.34
C ALA A 519 -17.56 -0.35 18.25
N ILE A 520 -17.54 0.78 17.55
CA ILE A 520 -16.46 1.13 16.62
C ILE A 520 -15.89 2.47 17.06
N GLU A 521 -14.58 2.51 17.27
CA GLU A 521 -13.85 3.74 17.52
C GLU A 521 -13.29 4.28 16.20
N PHE A 522 -13.57 5.54 15.91
CA PHE A 522 -13.06 6.23 14.73
C PHE A 522 -12.04 7.29 15.12
N SER A 523 -10.97 7.38 14.34
CA SER A 523 -10.02 8.49 14.38
C SER A 523 -10.22 9.34 13.13
N ALA A 524 -10.81 10.52 13.31
CA ALA A 524 -11.17 11.44 12.22
C ALA A 524 -10.27 12.69 12.24
N TRP A 525 -9.61 12.99 11.13
CA TRP A 525 -8.65 14.10 10.99
C TRP A 525 -9.22 15.22 10.13
N GLY A 526 -8.97 16.48 10.51
CA GLY A 526 -9.23 17.65 9.65
C GLY A 526 -9.31 19.00 10.34
#